data_AF-A0A917C2K4-F1
#
_entry.id   AF-A0A917C2K4-F1
#
_cell.length_a   1.000
_cell.length_b   1.000
_cell.length_c   1.000
_cell.angle_alpha   90.00
_cell.angle_beta   90.00
_cell.angle_gamma   90.00
#
_symmetry.space_group_name_H-M   'P 1'
#
loop_
_entity.id
_entity.type
_entity.pdbx_description
1 polymer ?
#
loop_
_entity_poly.entity_id
_entity_poly.type
_entity_poly.pdbx_seq_one_letter_code
_entity_poly.pdbx_strand_id
1 'polypeptide(L)'
;MTINILNYSCLPNDRYHNVFHLREDHSGIPLNNDLEIHVMELTKLEEQAVPVSGGLINWLLFLKGVDKPNWEALTMNEPMLKKAMDALEFLSQDAATRMEYEARMKYLRDEVP
;
A
#
# COMPACT_ATOMS: atom_id res chain seq x y z
N MET A 1 16.72 -1.66 -9.35
CA MET A 1 15.41 -2.20 -8.96
C MET A 1 14.51 -1.05 -8.53
N THR A 2 13.29 -0.97 -9.08
CA THR A 2 12.27 -0.01 -8.67
C THR A 2 10.99 -0.75 -8.31
N ILE A 3 10.29 -0.30 -7.26
CA ILE A 3 9.01 -0.86 -6.84
C ILE A 3 7.95 0.23 -6.90
N ASN A 4 6.90 0.00 -7.68
CA ASN A 4 5.74 0.88 -7.81
C ASN A 4 4.52 0.17 -7.23
N ILE A 5 3.82 0.81 -6.30
CA ILE A 5 2.59 0.32 -5.70
C ILE A 5 1.47 1.29 -6.09
N LEU A 6 0.44 0.78 -6.77
CA LEU A 6 -0.61 1.58 -7.40
C LEU A 6 -1.97 1.24 -6.80
N ASN A 7 -2.79 2.25 -6.53
CA ASN A 7 -4.18 2.10 -6.10
C ASN A 7 -5.17 2.14 -7.28
N TYR A 8 -4.69 1.96 -8.51
CA TYR A 8 -5.49 1.87 -9.73
C TYR A 8 -4.93 0.79 -10.64
N SER A 9 -5.76 0.33 -11.59
CA SER A 9 -5.33 -0.59 -12.65
C SER A 9 -4.90 0.17 -13.90
N CYS A 10 -3.76 -0.18 -14.46
CA CYS A 10 -3.25 0.35 -15.73
C CYS A 10 -2.72 -0.73 -16.67
N LEU A 11 -2.36 -1.91 -16.16
CA LEU A 11 -1.83 -2.99 -16.99
C LEU A 11 -2.97 -3.87 -17.53
N PRO A 12 -2.93 -4.25 -18.83
CA PRO A 12 -3.96 -5.06 -19.47
C PRO A 12 -3.82 -6.56 -19.15
N ASN A 13 -3.84 -6.90 -17.85
CA ASN A 13 -3.83 -8.28 -17.34
C ASN A 13 -4.42 -8.33 -15.91
N ASP A 14 -4.65 -9.52 -15.37
CA ASP A 14 -5.26 -9.69 -14.04
C ASP A 14 -4.24 -9.92 -12.91
N ARG A 15 -2.95 -9.77 -13.18
CA ARG A 15 -1.90 -9.99 -12.17
C ARG A 15 -1.77 -8.78 -11.27
N TYR A 16 -1.85 -8.98 -9.96
CA TYR A 16 -1.56 -7.92 -8.99
C TYR A 16 -0.08 -7.53 -8.95
N HIS A 17 0.84 -8.43 -9.32
CA HIS A 17 2.29 -8.18 -9.34
C HIS A 17 2.88 -8.53 -10.71
N ASN A 18 3.40 -7.50 -11.37
CA ASN A 18 4.10 -7.58 -12.64
C ASN A 18 5.57 -7.17 -12.46
N VAL A 19 6.48 -7.89 -13.11
CA VAL A 19 7.92 -7.60 -13.13
C VAL A 19 8.32 -7.38 -14.58
N PHE A 20 8.95 -6.25 -14.85
CA PHE A 20 9.43 -5.86 -16.16
C PHE A 20 10.96 -5.82 -16.19
N HIS A 21 11.52 -6.32 -17.28
CA HIS A 21 12.95 -6.30 -17.60
C HIS A 21 13.18 -5.51 -18.88
N LEU A 22 14.33 -4.86 -18.99
CA LEU A 22 14.69 -4.12 -20.20
C LEU A 22 15.18 -5.08 -21.30
N ARG A 23 14.56 -4.99 -22.47
CA ARG A 23 14.84 -5.83 -23.64
C ARG A 23 14.89 -4.95 -24.89
N GLU A 24 15.62 -5.39 -25.90
CA GLU A 24 15.56 -4.77 -27.23
C GLU A 24 14.24 -5.16 -27.92
N ASP A 25 13.59 -4.21 -28.58
CA ASP A 25 12.20 -4.33 -29.03
C ASP A 25 11.97 -5.37 -30.13
N HIS A 26 12.93 -5.55 -31.05
CA HIS A 26 12.75 -6.46 -32.20
C HIS A 26 13.14 -7.91 -31.86
N SER A 27 14.27 -8.08 -31.17
CA SER A 27 14.87 -9.38 -30.85
C SER A 27 14.44 -9.92 -29.49
N GLY A 28 13.93 -9.07 -28.59
CA GLY A 28 13.58 -9.43 -27.22
C GLY A 28 14.78 -9.76 -26.33
N ILE A 29 16.01 -9.56 -26.82
CA ILE A 29 17.24 -9.84 -26.09
C ILE A 29 17.29 -8.93 -24.86
N PRO A 30 17.46 -9.49 -23.64
CA PRO A 30 17.57 -8.68 -22.43
C PRO A 30 18.85 -7.86 -22.47
N LEU A 31 18.77 -6.58 -22.10
CA LEU A 31 19.94 -5.71 -22.02
C LEU A 31 20.88 -6.17 -20.89
N ASN A 32 20.32 -6.41 -19.70
CA ASN A 32 20.97 -7.01 -18.55
C ASN A 32 19.93 -7.60 -17.59
N ASN A 33 20.41 -8.20 -16.49
CA ASN A 33 19.56 -8.73 -15.42
C ASN A 33 19.53 -7.84 -14.16
N ASP A 34 20.14 -6.66 -14.22
CA ASP A 34 20.29 -5.76 -13.06
C ASP A 34 19.12 -4.76 -12.95
N LEU A 35 18.40 -4.53 -14.06
CA LEU A 35 17.29 -3.59 -14.13
C LEU A 35 15.94 -4.31 -14.12
N GLU A 36 15.27 -4.21 -12.98
CA GLU A 36 13.90 -4.71 -12.78
C GLU A 36 12.97 -3.60 -12.30
N ILE A 37 11.76 -3.57 -12.87
CA ILE A 37 10.66 -2.69 -12.45
C ILE A 37 9.50 -3.56 -11.97
N HIS A 38 9.15 -3.42 -10.69
CA HIS A 38 7.99 -4.07 -10.10
C HIS A 38 6.82 -3.10 -10.15
N VAL A 39 5.67 -3.57 -10.62
CA VAL A 39 4.40 -2.84 -10.58
C VAL A 39 3.40 -3.72 -9.84
N MET A 40 2.89 -3.20 -8.73
CA MET A 40 1.91 -3.87 -7.89
C MET A 40 0.60 -3.07 -7.85
N GLU A 41 -0.47 -3.62 -8.41
CA GLU A 41 -1.78 -2.98 -8.54
C GLU A 41 -2.72 -3.48 -7.43
N LEU A 42 -2.93 -2.66 -6.40
CA LEU A 42 -3.71 -3.01 -5.20
C LEU A 42 -5.18 -3.32 -5.52
N THR A 43 -5.72 -2.75 -6.59
CA THR A 43 -7.10 -3.02 -7.05
C THR A 43 -7.28 -4.45 -7.52
N LYS A 44 -6.20 -5.14 -7.93
CA LYS A 44 -6.21 -6.53 -8.40
C LYS A 44 -5.92 -7.53 -7.28
N LEU A 45 -5.69 -7.06 -6.04
CA LEU A 45 -5.62 -7.94 -4.88
C LEU A 45 -7.03 -8.35 -4.45
N GLU A 46 -7.35 -9.62 -4.68
CA GLU A 46 -8.50 -10.28 -4.07
C GLU A 46 -8.26 -10.49 -2.58
N GLU A 47 -9.21 -10.07 -1.76
CA GLU A 47 -9.13 -10.18 -0.29
C GLU A 47 -9.33 -11.62 0.21
N GLN A 48 -9.80 -12.53 -0.65
CA GLN A 48 -10.31 -13.85 -0.26
C GLN A 48 -9.46 -15.02 -0.80
N ALA A 49 -8.48 -14.77 -1.67
CA ALA A 49 -7.91 -15.83 -2.51
C ALA A 49 -6.43 -16.18 -2.24
N VAL A 50 -5.75 -15.55 -1.28
CA VAL A 50 -4.32 -15.82 -1.12
C VAL A 50 -3.97 -16.46 0.22
N PRO A 51 -3.22 -17.58 0.23
CA PRO A 51 -2.81 -18.20 1.48
C PRO A 51 -2.08 -17.19 2.34
N VAL A 52 -2.38 -17.20 3.64
CA VAL A 52 -1.80 -16.36 4.72
C VAL A 52 -0.28 -16.63 4.92
N SER A 53 0.40 -17.17 3.91
CA SER A 53 1.80 -17.61 3.93
C SER A 53 2.77 -16.68 3.18
N GLY A 54 2.30 -15.55 2.64
CA GLY A 54 3.14 -14.60 1.90
C GLY A 54 3.22 -13.22 2.56
N GLY A 55 4.34 -12.91 3.25
CA GLY A 55 4.54 -11.62 3.92
C GLY A 55 4.28 -10.40 3.01
N LEU A 56 4.64 -10.46 1.73
CA LEU A 56 4.37 -9.39 0.75
C LEU A 56 2.89 -9.06 0.65
N ILE A 57 2.02 -10.06 0.61
CA ILE A 57 0.57 -9.84 0.43
C ILE A 57 -0.02 -9.18 1.65
N ASN A 58 0.43 -9.57 2.86
CA ASN A 58 -0.02 -8.92 4.08
C ASN A 58 0.35 -7.42 4.09
N TRP A 59 1.54 -7.06 3.59
CA TRP A 59 1.94 -5.67 3.40
C TRP A 59 1.07 -4.95 2.36
N LEU A 60 0.76 -5.59 1.22
CA LEU A 60 -0.07 -4.98 0.18
C LEU A 60 -1.52 -4.79 0.65
N LEU A 61 -2.09 -5.75 1.40
CA LEU A 61 -3.42 -5.64 2.01
C LEU A 61 -3.45 -4.52 3.07
N PHE A 62 -2.41 -4.41 3.89
CA PHE A 62 -2.26 -3.30 4.82
C PHE A 62 -2.26 -1.94 4.08
N LEU A 63 -1.46 -1.81 3.01
CA LEU A 63 -1.40 -0.58 2.20
C LEU A 63 -2.69 -0.29 1.42
N LYS A 64 -3.47 -1.32 1.07
CA LYS A 64 -4.80 -1.19 0.47
C LYS A 64 -5.82 -0.59 1.44
N GLY A 65 -5.58 -0.70 2.74
CA GLY A 65 -6.47 -0.17 3.78
C GLY A 65 -7.65 -1.09 4.09
N VAL A 66 -7.45 -2.41 4.10
CA VAL A 66 -8.46 -3.38 4.55
C VAL A 66 -8.94 -3.01 5.97
N ASP A 67 -10.17 -3.35 6.36
CA ASP A 67 -10.72 -2.98 7.67
C ASP A 67 -10.01 -3.67 8.86
N LYS A 68 -10.01 -2.98 10.02
CA LYS A 68 -9.41 -3.41 11.29
C LYS A 68 -9.68 -4.87 11.71
N PRO A 69 -10.87 -5.47 11.52
CA PRO A 69 -11.13 -6.86 11.91
C PRO A 69 -10.25 -7.87 11.19
N ASN A 70 -9.82 -7.57 9.95
CA ASN A 70 -8.94 -8.46 9.19
C ASN A 70 -7.46 -8.28 9.57
N TRP A 71 -7.11 -7.30 10.42
CA TRP A 71 -5.72 -6.98 10.77
C TRP A 71 -5.10 -7.95 11.78
N GLU A 72 -5.90 -8.50 12.70
CA GLU A 72 -5.42 -9.47 13.68
C GLU A 72 -4.88 -10.73 12.99
N ALA A 73 -5.55 -11.18 11.93
CA ALA A 73 -5.10 -12.30 11.11
C ALA A 73 -3.80 -11.99 10.36
N LEU A 74 -3.62 -10.76 9.86
CA LEU A 74 -2.42 -10.34 9.13
C LEU A 74 -1.19 -10.20 10.04
N THR A 75 -1.38 -9.72 11.26
CA THR A 75 -0.29 -9.46 12.23
C THR A 75 0.19 -10.70 12.96
N MET A 76 -0.64 -11.74 13.06
CA MET A 76 -0.29 -12.99 13.76
C MET A 76 0.96 -13.66 13.16
N ASN A 77 1.20 -13.47 11.86
CA ASN A 77 2.32 -14.08 11.14
C ASN A 77 3.49 -13.12 10.86
N GLU A 78 3.36 -11.81 11.14
CA GLU A 78 4.35 -10.78 10.74
C GLU A 78 4.54 -9.69 11.82
N PRO A 79 5.50 -9.83 12.75
CA PRO A 79 5.74 -8.86 13.83
C PRO A 79 6.10 -7.45 13.34
N MET A 80 6.70 -7.33 12.16
CA MET A 80 7.07 -6.05 11.56
C MET A 80 5.83 -5.29 11.05
N LEU A 81 4.82 -6.02 10.55
CA LEU A 81 3.55 -5.43 10.13
C LEU A 81 2.83 -4.82 11.33
N LYS A 82 2.83 -5.51 12.48
CA LYS A 82 2.29 -4.98 13.73
C LYS A 82 2.91 -3.64 14.12
N LYS A 83 4.24 -3.52 14.05
CA LYS A 83 4.93 -2.25 14.34
C LYS A 83 4.52 -1.13 13.38
N ALA A 84 4.35 -1.42 12.09
CA ALA A 84 3.90 -0.43 11.12
C ALA A 84 2.46 0.03 11.40
N MET A 85 1.60 -0.88 11.87
CA MET A 85 0.23 -0.55 12.29
C MET A 85 0.20 0.33 13.54
N ASP A 86 0.97 -0.01 14.58
CA ASP A 86 1.06 0.80 15.81
C ASP A 86 1.53 2.23 15.47
N ALA A 87 2.50 2.36 14.55
CA ALA A 87 2.98 3.65 14.08
C ALA A 87 1.89 4.42 13.30
N LEU A 88 1.13 3.75 12.43
CA LEU A 88 0.02 4.36 11.70
C LEU A 88 -1.08 4.85 12.65
N GLU A 89 -1.44 4.04 13.65
CA GLU A 89 -2.44 4.43 14.66
C GLU A 89 -1.99 5.67 15.45
N PHE A 90 -0.74 5.69 15.92
CA PHE A 90 -0.17 6.85 16.59
C PHE A 90 -0.21 8.11 15.72
N LEU A 91 0.23 8.01 14.45
CA LEU A 91 0.20 9.14 13.50
C LEU A 91 -1.23 9.61 13.20
N SER A 92 -2.18 8.68 13.09
CA SER A 92 -3.59 9.01 12.83
C SER A 92 -4.25 9.74 13.99
N GLN A 93 -3.91 9.39 15.24
CA GLN A 93 -4.40 10.07 16.44
C GLN A 93 -3.87 11.51 16.52
N ASP A 94 -2.58 11.71 16.22
CA ASP A 94 -1.99 13.06 16.15
C ASP A 94 -2.64 13.90 15.05
N ALA A 95 -2.83 13.34 13.86
CA ALA A 95 -3.47 14.03 12.74
C ALA A 95 -4.94 14.39 13.01
N ALA A 96 -5.73 13.48 13.61
CA ALA A 96 -7.12 13.75 13.98
C ALA A 96 -7.21 14.85 15.03
N THR A 97 -6.38 14.76 16.08
CA THR A 97 -6.31 15.77 17.15
C THR A 97 -5.92 17.14 16.58
N ARG A 98 -4.96 17.16 15.65
CA ARG A 98 -4.54 18.38 14.95
C ARG A 98 -5.65 18.94 14.06
N MET A 99 -6.37 18.09 13.33
CA MET A 99 -7.52 18.52 12.51
C MET A 99 -8.64 19.11 13.37
N GLU A 100 -8.96 18.50 14.52
CA GLU A 100 -9.94 19.05 15.46
C GLU A 100 -9.52 20.40 16.02
N TYR A 101 -8.24 20.55 16.37
CA TYR A 101 -7.69 21.83 16.81
C TYR A 101 -7.76 22.89 15.71
N GLU A 102 -7.36 22.57 14.49
CA GLU A 102 -7.43 23.49 13.33
C GLU A 102 -8.88 23.87 13.00
N ALA A 103 -9.81 22.92 13.05
CA ALA A 103 -11.24 23.18 12.85
C ALA A 103 -11.81 24.10 13.93
N ARG A 104 -11.43 23.89 15.21
CA ARG A 104 -11.82 24.78 16.31
C ARG A 104 -11.25 26.19 16.15
N MET A 105 -9.99 26.31 15.75
CA MET A 105 -9.36 27.60 15.47
C MET A 105 -10.01 28.33 14.30
N LYS A 106 -10.39 27.60 13.25
CA LYS A 106 -11.14 28.14 12.11
C LYS A 106 -12.51 28.65 12.53
N TYR A 107 -13.26 27.86 13.30
CA TYR A 107 -14.56 28.27 13.84
C TYR A 107 -14.44 29.56 14.67
N LEU A 108 -13.46 29.62 15.58
CA LEU A 108 -13.21 30.83 16.36
C LEU A 108 -12.83 32.04 15.48
N ARG A 109 -12.12 31.83 14.37
CA ARG A 109 -11.77 32.92 13.45
C ARG A 109 -12.95 33.40 12.61
N ASP A 110 -13.84 32.48 12.23
CA ASP A 110 -15.02 32.77 11.42
C ASP A 110 -16.16 33.36 12.28
N GLU A 111 -16.17 33.16 13.61
CA GLU A 111 -17.14 33.74 14.55
C GLU A 111 -16.80 35.14 15.08
N VAL A 112 -15.59 35.68 14.82
CA VAL A 112 -15.29 37.09 15.17
C VAL A 112 -15.70 37.99 14.00
N PRO A 113 -16.69 38.91 14.17
CA PRO A 113 -17.05 39.90 13.17
C PRO A 113 -15.96 40.95 12.92
#